data_AF-A0A2S6Q2N4-F1
#
_entry.id   AF-A0A2S6Q2N4-F1
#
_cell.length_a   1.000
_cell.length_b   1.000
_cell.length_c   1.000
_cell.angle_alpha   90.00
_cell.angle_beta   90.00
_cell.angle_gamma   90.00
#
_symmetry.space_group_name_H-M   'P 1'
#
loop_
_entity.id
_entity.type
_entity.pdbx_description
1 polymer ?
#
loop_
_entity_poly.entity_id
_entity_poly.type
_entity_poly.pdbx_seq_one_letter_code
_entity_poly.pdbx_strand_id
1 'polypeptide(L)'
;MTSHQTTQTMKPATAAKKLGVYLEATPAEFQEGVVSRAELNALQTDPPEWLQELRRTGPHPRPVVASKLGVSIAGLARGGVTEPLTTEQIDALKQESPEWLQKERATQADVRKEAARIKERNAARAEQADRD
;
A
#
# COMPACT_ATOMS: atom_id res chain seq x y z
N MET A 1 -28.67 5.99 -26.43
CA MET A 1 -28.47 4.66 -25.81
C MET A 1 -28.07 4.88 -24.36
N THR A 2 -29.00 4.72 -23.42
CA THR A 2 -28.67 4.76 -21.99
C THR A 2 -28.09 3.41 -21.61
N SER A 3 -26.76 3.35 -21.54
CA SER A 3 -26.03 2.20 -21.00
C SER A 3 -26.51 1.97 -19.56
N HIS A 4 -27.11 0.82 -19.32
CA HIS A 4 -27.39 0.34 -17.96
C HIS A 4 -26.05 0.16 -17.26
N GLN A 5 -25.63 1.15 -16.47
CA GLN A 5 -24.43 1.03 -15.64
C GLN A 5 -24.75 0.05 -14.52
N THR A 6 -24.38 -1.21 -14.68
CA THR A 6 -24.40 -2.19 -13.59
C THR A 6 -23.50 -1.66 -12.47
N THR A 7 -24.08 -1.43 -11.30
CA THR A 7 -23.33 -1.02 -10.11
C THR A 7 -22.35 -2.13 -9.73
N GLN A 8 -21.08 -1.98 -10.09
CA GLN A 8 -20.03 -2.91 -9.67
C GLN A 8 -19.74 -2.69 -8.19
N THR A 9 -20.00 -3.72 -7.39
CA THR A 9 -19.71 -3.77 -5.96
C THR A 9 -18.51 -4.67 -5.67
N MET A 10 -17.84 -4.44 -4.54
CA MET A 10 -16.74 -5.26 -4.06
C MET A 10 -16.85 -5.50 -2.55
N LYS A 11 -16.23 -6.59 -2.09
CA LYS A 11 -16.15 -6.92 -0.67
C LYS A 11 -15.36 -5.84 0.10
N PRO A 12 -15.72 -5.54 1.35
CA PRO A 12 -14.98 -4.59 2.21
C PRO A 12 -13.49 -4.86 2.29
N ALA A 13 -13.08 -6.13 2.37
CA ALA A 13 -11.66 -6.50 2.35
C ALA A 13 -10.93 -6.01 1.08
N THR A 14 -11.59 -6.03 -0.08
CA THR A 14 -11.02 -5.52 -1.33
C THR A 14 -10.99 -3.99 -1.35
N ALA A 15 -12.04 -3.35 -0.83
CA ALA A 15 -12.10 -1.90 -0.70
C ALA A 15 -11.02 -1.37 0.27
N ALA A 16 -10.89 -1.96 1.46
CA ALA A 16 -9.85 -1.63 2.45
C ALA A 16 -8.45 -1.77 1.85
N LYS A 17 -8.19 -2.87 1.11
CA LYS A 17 -6.92 -3.06 0.40
C LYS A 17 -6.64 -1.95 -0.62
N LYS A 18 -7.65 -1.49 -1.36
CA LYS A 18 -7.52 -0.37 -2.32
C LYS A 18 -7.39 0.99 -1.63
N LEU A 19 -7.95 1.14 -0.44
CA LEU A 19 -7.84 2.35 0.39
C LEU A 19 -6.53 2.42 1.18
N GLY A 20 -5.82 1.30 1.30
CA GLY A 20 -4.57 1.19 2.04
C GLY A 20 -4.76 1.14 3.57
N VAL A 21 -5.88 0.62 4.06
CA VAL A 21 -6.21 0.57 5.50
C VAL A 21 -6.40 -0.86 6.00
N TYR A 22 -6.25 -1.04 7.31
CA TYR A 22 -6.54 -2.30 7.97
C TYR A 22 -8.04 -2.45 8.20
N LEU A 23 -8.65 -3.51 7.66
CA LEU A 23 -10.11 -3.68 7.64
C LEU A 23 -10.71 -3.72 9.05
N GLU A 24 -10.10 -4.44 9.98
CA GLU A 24 -10.68 -4.63 11.33
C GLU A 24 -10.66 -3.33 12.16
N ALA A 25 -9.89 -2.32 11.73
CA ALA A 25 -9.88 -0.99 12.34
C ALA A 25 -10.87 -0.01 11.69
N THR A 26 -11.59 -0.42 10.64
CA THR A 26 -12.63 0.41 10.00
C THR A 26 -13.96 0.35 10.76
N PRO A 27 -14.88 1.32 10.59
CA PRO A 27 -16.21 1.27 11.21
C PRO A 27 -17.00 0.01 10.81
N ALA A 28 -17.90 -0.46 11.69
CA ALA A 28 -18.69 -1.67 11.47
C ALA A 28 -19.52 -1.60 10.18
N GLU A 29 -20.06 -0.42 9.86
CA GLU A 29 -20.84 -0.17 8.64
C GLU A 29 -20.02 -0.42 7.38
N PHE A 30 -18.71 -0.13 7.44
CA PHE A 30 -17.79 -0.43 6.34
C PHE A 30 -17.43 -1.92 6.29
N GLN A 31 -17.26 -2.58 7.44
CA GLN A 31 -16.87 -3.99 7.53
C GLN A 31 -17.96 -4.96 7.07
N GLU A 32 -19.23 -4.65 7.37
CA GLU A 32 -20.37 -5.54 7.13
C GLU A 32 -21.04 -5.30 5.76
N GLY A 33 -20.81 -4.14 5.15
CA GLY A 33 -21.45 -3.73 3.91
C GLY A 33 -20.83 -4.30 2.62
N VAL A 34 -21.32 -3.81 1.48
CA VAL A 34 -20.63 -3.91 0.19
C VAL A 34 -20.25 -2.52 -0.26
N VAL A 35 -19.11 -2.38 -0.93
CA VAL A 35 -18.61 -1.08 -1.39
C VAL A 35 -18.73 -1.02 -2.90
N SER A 36 -19.52 -0.10 -3.42
CA SER A 36 -19.59 0.20 -4.84
C SER A 36 -18.33 0.90 -5.34
N ARG A 37 -18.08 0.83 -6.65
CA ARG A 37 -16.99 1.60 -7.27
C ARG A 37 -17.14 3.11 -7.03
N ALA A 38 -18.37 3.62 -7.00
CA ALA A 38 -18.65 5.04 -6.75
C ALA A 38 -18.30 5.44 -5.31
N GLU A 39 -18.71 4.64 -4.32
CA GLU A 39 -18.37 4.88 -2.91
C GLU A 39 -16.86 4.79 -2.68
N LEU A 40 -16.18 3.80 -3.27
CA LEU A 40 -14.73 3.70 -3.18
C LEU A 40 -14.05 4.96 -3.72
N ASN A 41 -14.52 5.48 -4.87
CA ASN A 41 -13.97 6.70 -5.45
C ASN A 41 -14.26 7.93 -4.56
N ALA A 42 -15.44 8.00 -3.94
CA ALA A 42 -15.77 9.05 -2.97
C ALA A 42 -14.82 9.01 -1.76
N LEU A 43 -14.64 7.83 -1.14
CA LEU A 43 -13.70 7.63 -0.03
C LEU A 43 -12.24 7.96 -0.40
N GLN A 44 -11.86 7.83 -1.68
CA GLN A 44 -10.53 8.21 -2.16
C GLN A 44 -10.38 9.72 -2.39
N THR A 45 -11.44 10.36 -2.88
CA THR A 45 -11.42 11.78 -3.30
C THR A 45 -11.69 12.73 -2.14
N ASP A 46 -12.66 12.38 -1.30
CA ASP A 46 -13.07 13.12 -0.11
C ASP A 46 -13.12 12.16 1.09
N PRO A 47 -11.94 11.78 1.64
CA PRO A 47 -11.87 10.80 2.70
C PRO A 47 -12.49 11.35 4.00
N PRO A 48 -13.43 10.63 4.63
CA PRO A 48 -13.98 11.03 5.93
C PRO A 48 -12.90 10.98 7.03
N GLU A 49 -13.17 11.65 8.16
CA GLU A 49 -12.22 11.79 9.27
C GLU A 49 -11.66 10.46 9.76
N TRP A 50 -12.51 9.44 9.96
CA TRP A 50 -12.05 8.10 10.39
C TRP A 50 -11.02 7.49 9.43
N LEU A 51 -11.17 7.73 8.11
CA LEU A 51 -10.26 7.20 7.10
C LEU A 51 -8.95 7.99 7.08
N GLN A 52 -9.03 9.31 7.27
CA GLN A 52 -7.83 10.15 7.43
C GLN A 52 -7.04 9.74 8.67
N GLU A 53 -7.73 9.50 9.78
CA GLU A 53 -7.10 9.09 11.04
C GLU A 53 -6.41 7.74 10.91
N LEU A 54 -7.08 6.72 10.37
CA LEU A 54 -6.46 5.41 10.13
C LEU A 54 -5.21 5.50 9.25
N ARG A 55 -5.20 6.37 8.24
CA ARG A 55 -4.02 6.60 7.40
C ARG A 55 -2.89 7.32 8.13
N ARG A 56 -3.23 8.17 9.10
CA ARG A 56 -2.28 8.96 9.90
C ARG A 56 -1.63 8.12 11.00
N THR A 57 -2.44 7.42 11.80
CA THR A 57 -1.99 6.79 13.05
C THR A 57 -1.97 5.27 12.97
N GLY A 58 -2.81 4.66 12.14
CA GLY A 58 -2.87 3.21 11.99
C GLY A 58 -3.48 2.50 13.20
N PRO A 59 -3.83 1.22 13.08
CA PRO A 59 -2.97 0.17 12.50
C PRO A 59 -2.88 0.19 10.97
N HIS A 60 -1.65 0.14 10.46
CA HIS A 60 -1.34 0.10 9.04
C HIS A 60 -1.25 -1.34 8.55
N PRO A 61 -1.83 -1.68 7.39
CA PRO A 61 -1.69 -3.01 6.83
C PRO A 61 -0.23 -3.25 6.36
N ARG A 62 0.19 -4.51 6.32
CA ARG A 62 1.58 -4.92 5.99
C ARG A 62 2.20 -4.21 4.77
N PRO A 63 1.49 -3.99 3.63
CA PRO A 63 2.07 -3.25 2.51
C PRO A 63 2.44 -1.80 2.86
N VAL A 64 1.64 -1.14 3.68
CA VAL A 64 1.87 0.23 4.14
C VAL A 64 3.01 0.25 5.17
N VAL A 65 3.05 -0.72 6.09
CA VAL A 65 4.17 -0.90 7.04
C VAL A 65 5.49 -1.08 6.31
N ALA A 66 5.55 -2.01 5.35
CA ALA A 66 6.75 -2.26 4.55
C ALA A 66 7.22 -1.00 3.79
N SER A 67 6.29 -0.26 3.20
CA SER A 67 6.56 1.00 2.53
C SER A 67 7.13 2.06 3.49
N LYS A 68 6.50 2.26 4.65
CA LYS A 68 6.95 3.21 5.69
C LYS A 68 8.30 2.83 6.29
N LEU A 69 8.63 1.54 6.35
CA LEU A 69 9.94 1.05 6.80
C LEU A 69 11.00 1.01 5.69
N GLY A 70 10.64 1.20 4.43
CA GLY A 70 11.57 1.20 3.30
C GLY A 70 12.06 -0.20 2.92
N VAL A 71 11.26 -1.23 3.15
CA VAL A 71 11.58 -2.64 2.88
C VAL A 71 10.53 -3.28 1.95
N SER A 72 10.82 -4.47 1.43
CA SER A 72 9.81 -5.29 0.75
C SER A 72 8.84 -5.95 1.73
N ILE A 73 7.64 -6.35 1.29
CA ILE A 73 6.70 -7.13 2.12
C ILE A 73 7.32 -8.46 2.57
N ALA A 74 8.12 -9.09 1.70
CA ALA A 74 8.84 -10.31 2.03
C ALA A 74 9.96 -10.05 3.07
N GLY A 75 10.67 -8.93 2.96
CA GLY A 75 11.67 -8.50 3.94
C GLY A 75 11.04 -8.20 5.30
N LEU A 76 9.88 -7.55 5.32
CA LEU A 76 9.09 -7.33 6.53
C LEU A 76 8.74 -8.66 7.22
N ALA A 77 8.29 -9.65 6.44
CA ALA A 77 7.98 -10.99 6.96
C ALA A 77 9.22 -11.72 7.50
N ARG A 78 10.38 -11.61 6.84
CA ARG A 78 11.65 -12.16 7.34
C ARG A 78 12.11 -11.49 8.63
N GLY A 79 11.78 -10.22 8.82
CA GLY A 79 11.96 -9.48 10.08
C GLY A 79 11.00 -9.88 11.19
N GLY A 80 10.11 -10.87 10.97
CA GLY A 80 9.15 -11.35 11.96
C GLY A 80 7.90 -10.48 12.11
N VAL A 81 7.75 -9.42 11.31
CA VAL A 81 6.58 -8.53 11.38
C VAL A 81 5.47 -9.06 10.46
N THR A 82 4.50 -9.76 11.06
CA THR A 82 3.33 -10.30 10.37
C THR A 82 2.07 -9.47 10.59
N GLU A 83 2.00 -8.76 11.70
CA GLU A 83 0.81 -8.01 12.11
C GLU A 83 0.80 -6.57 11.59
N PRO A 84 -0.37 -5.93 11.52
CA PRO A 84 -0.48 -4.48 11.34
C PRO A 84 0.27 -3.73 12.43
N LEU A 85 0.88 -2.60 12.09
CA LEU A 85 1.57 -1.74 13.06
C LEU A 85 1.00 -0.33 13.03
N THR A 86 0.90 0.31 14.20
CA THR A 86 0.61 1.75 14.31
C THR A 86 1.80 2.58 13.86
N THR A 87 1.59 3.87 13.60
CA THR A 87 2.68 4.81 13.29
C THR A 87 3.70 4.86 14.42
N GLU A 88 3.25 4.84 15.68
CA GLU A 88 4.13 4.81 16.86
C GLU A 88 5.04 3.57 16.87
N GLN A 89 4.48 2.37 16.66
CA GLN A 89 5.26 1.12 16.59
C GLN A 89 6.25 1.13 15.42
N ILE A 90 5.85 1.69 14.27
CA ILE A 90 6.74 1.85 13.11
C ILE A 90 7.90 2.80 13.46
N ASP A 91 7.62 3.90 14.13
CA ASP A 91 8.63 4.88 14.49
C ASP A 91 9.58 4.35 15.57
N ALA A 92 9.07 3.56 16.54
CA ALA A 92 9.91 2.82 17.48
C ALA A 92 10.87 1.86 16.74
N LEU A 93 10.39 1.05 15.79
CA LEU A 93 11.25 0.16 14.99
C LEU A 93 12.30 0.92 14.17
N LYS A 94 11.95 2.11 13.65
CA LYS A 94 12.92 2.97 12.95
C LYS A 94 13.99 3.49 13.90
N GLN A 95 13.63 3.84 15.13
CA GLN A 95 14.57 4.36 16.14
C GLN A 95 15.50 3.24 16.65
N GLU A 96 14.94 2.08 16.96
CA GLU A 96 15.71 0.89 17.37
C GLU A 96 16.65 0.42 16.25
N SER A 97 16.24 0.59 14.98
CA SER A 97 17.03 0.22 13.80
C SER A 97 17.68 -1.16 13.90
N PRO A 98 16.89 -2.23 14.15
CA PRO A 98 17.44 -3.58 14.32
C PRO A 98 18.17 -4.04 13.05
N GLU A 99 19.12 -4.98 13.21
CA GLU A 99 19.99 -5.45 12.13
C GLU A 99 19.21 -5.91 10.89
N TRP A 100 18.12 -6.66 11.10
CA TRP A 100 17.27 -7.13 10.01
C TRP A 100 16.70 -5.97 9.18
N LEU A 101 16.30 -4.87 9.83
CA LEU A 101 15.72 -3.71 9.15
C LEU A 101 16.78 -3.00 8.31
N GLN A 102 18.01 -2.87 8.82
CA GLN A 102 19.12 -2.28 8.09
C GLN A 102 19.46 -3.11 6.84
N LYS A 103 19.57 -4.43 7.00
CA LYS A 103 19.87 -5.37 5.92
C LYS A 103 18.78 -5.37 4.83
N GLU A 104 17.51 -5.38 5.23
CA GLU A 104 16.39 -5.37 4.29
C GLU A 104 16.25 -4.02 3.56
N ARG A 105 16.57 -2.89 4.22
CA ARG A 105 16.63 -1.57 3.57
C ARG A 105 17.73 -1.51 2.52
N ALA A 106 18.92 -2.02 2.82
CA ALA A 106 20.03 -2.09 1.87
C ALA A 106 19.63 -2.92 0.64
N THR A 107 19.08 -4.11 0.87
CA THR A 107 18.58 -5.00 -0.19
C THR A 107 17.52 -4.29 -1.04
N GLN A 108 16.55 -3.63 -0.42
CA GLN A 108 15.48 -2.91 -1.11
C GLN A 108 16.02 -1.73 -1.93
N ALA A 109 17.04 -1.02 -1.45
CA ALA A 109 17.68 0.06 -2.16
C ALA A 109 18.39 -0.44 -3.43
N ASP A 110 19.11 -1.55 -3.34
CA ASP A 110 19.82 -2.13 -4.49
C ASP A 110 18.85 -2.68 -5.55
N VAL A 111 17.76 -3.34 -5.13
CA VAL A 111 16.69 -3.76 -6.04
C VAL A 111 16.07 -2.57 -6.76
N ARG A 112 15.84 -1.44 -6.07
CA ARG A 112 15.29 -0.23 -6.69
C ARG A 112 16.25 0.40 -7.71
N LYS A 113 17.56 0.44 -7.41
CA LYS A 113 18.58 0.90 -8.36
C LYS A 113 18.61 0.06 -9.63
N GLU A 114 18.57 -1.27 -9.46
CA GLU A 114 18.58 -2.20 -10.60
C GLU A 114 17.31 -2.07 -11.44
N ALA A 115 16.15 -1.96 -10.80
CA ALA A 115 14.88 -1.74 -11.51
C ALA A 115 14.88 -0.43 -12.31
N ALA A 116 15.46 0.65 -11.76
CA ALA A 116 15.62 1.92 -12.47
C ALA A 116 16.50 1.78 -13.72
N ARG A 117 17.67 1.13 -13.57
CA ARG A 117 18.59 0.85 -14.68
C ARG A 117 17.93 0.04 -15.81
N ILE A 118 17.17 -1.00 -15.45
CA ILE A 118 16.43 -1.81 -16.42
C ILE A 118 15.36 -0.97 -17.14
N LYS A 119 14.64 -0.11 -16.40
CA LYS A 119 13.61 0.77 -16.96
C LYS A 119 14.21 1.75 -17.97
N GLU A 120 15.32 2.41 -17.63
CA GLU A 120 16.05 3.32 -18.53
C GLU A 120 16.53 2.61 -19.80
N ARG A 121 17.14 1.43 -19.65
CA ARG A 121 17.57 0.62 -20.80
C ARG A 121 16.40 0.24 -21.70
N ASN A 122 15.25 -0.14 -21.13
CA ASN A 122 14.08 -0.52 -21.91
C ASN A 122 13.44 0.69 -22.61
N ALA A 123 13.42 1.86 -21.96
CA ALA A 123 12.97 3.11 -22.57
C ALA A 123 13.84 3.51 -23.77
N ALA A 124 15.17 3.48 -23.60
CA ALA A 124 16.11 3.79 -24.69
C ALA A 124 15.95 2.83 -25.89
N ARG A 125 15.68 1.54 -25.65
CA ARG A 125 15.41 0.57 -26.71
C ARG A 125 14.07 0.83 -27.42
N ALA A 126 13.03 1.19 -26.68
CA ALA A 126 11.73 1.51 -27.26
C ALA A 126 11.81 2.78 -28.12
N GLU A 127 12.52 3.80 -27.66
CA GLU A 127 12.78 5.02 -28.45
C GLU A 127 13.60 4.74 -29.71
N GLN A 128 14.57 3.82 -29.65
CA GLN A 128 15.34 3.44 -30.84
C GLN A 128 14.44 2.72 -31.86
N ALA A 129 13.59 1.81 -31.40
CA ALA A 129 12.68 1.06 -32.27
C ALA A 129 11.56 1.92 -32.90
N ASP A 130 11.21 3.06 -32.29
CA ASP A 130 10.23 4.01 -32.85
C ASP A 130 10.87 4.98 -33.87
N ARG A 131 12.20 5.08 -33.89
CA ARG A 131 12.96 5.91 -34.85
C ARG A 131 13.36 5.15 -36.13
N ASP A 132 13.38 3.83 -36.08
CA ASP A 132 13.74 2.92 -37.19
C ASP A 132 12.48 2.44 -37.93
#